data_AF-A0A927UFE2-F1
#
_entry.id   AF-A0A927UFE2-F1
#
_cell.length_a   1.000
_cell.length_b   1.000
_cell.length_c   1.000
_cell.angle_alpha   90.00
_cell.angle_beta   90.00
_cell.angle_gamma   90.00
#
_symmetry.space_group_name_H-M   'P 1'
#
loop_
_entity.id
_entity.type
_entity.pdbx_description
1 polymer ?
#
loop_
_entity_poly.entity_id
_entity_poly.type
_entity_poly.pdbx_seq_one_letter_code
_entity_poly.pdbx_strand_id
1 'polypeptide(L)'
;MKSLKAQNALQKILFYAGNTIIGVIFVSPLIWMIAASLKPEAKIFANMNSIKTFIPEEASLDNFIEVFRRVDLANVFKNTLTYILLILVLDLLINSICGYALAKFRFRGRKLILSFVVALMVMPMEAILLPMY
;
A
#
# COMPACT_ATOMS: atom_id res chain seq x y z
N MET A 1 22.47 -0.02 41.31
CA MET A 1 22.14 0.95 40.23
C MET A 1 22.76 0.66 38.85
N LYS A 2 23.95 0.03 38.72
CA LYS A 2 24.53 -0.31 37.39
C LYS A 2 23.77 -1.41 36.62
N SER A 3 23.13 -2.36 37.31
CA SER A 3 22.35 -3.46 36.71
C SER A 3 21.13 -2.98 35.91
N LEU A 4 20.36 -2.02 36.45
CA LEU A 4 19.16 -1.47 35.79
C LEU A 4 19.49 -0.71 34.48
N LYS A 5 20.62 -0.01 34.41
CA LYS A 5 21.04 0.70 33.19
C LYS A 5 21.49 -0.25 32.08
N ALA A 6 22.21 -1.33 32.44
CA ALA A 6 22.64 -2.35 31.48
C ALA A 6 21.47 -3.15 30.92
N GLN A 7 20.48 -3.50 31.76
CA GLN A 7 19.24 -4.15 31.32
C GLN A 7 18.44 -3.27 30.35
N ASN A 8 18.32 -1.97 30.63
CA ASN A 8 17.64 -1.02 29.75
C ASN A 8 18.39 -0.81 28.41
N ALA A 9 19.73 -0.90 28.40
CA ALA A 9 20.52 -0.81 27.18
C ALA A 9 20.35 -2.06 26.30
N LEU A 10 20.40 -3.25 26.91
CA LEU A 10 20.19 -4.52 26.20
C LEU A 10 18.78 -4.61 25.60
N GLN A 11 17.75 -4.23 26.36
CA GLN A 11 16.37 -4.18 25.85
C GLN A 11 16.23 -3.25 24.65
N LYS A 12 16.84 -2.06 24.68
CA LYS A 12 16.83 -1.13 23.55
C LYS A 12 17.53 -1.71 22.34
N ILE A 13 18.71 -2.33 22.52
CA ILE A 13 19.45 -2.97 21.42
C ILE A 13 18.62 -4.08 20.79
N LEU A 14 18.02 -4.97 21.60
CA LEU A 14 17.15 -6.04 21.11
C LEU A 14 15.92 -5.50 20.39
N PHE A 15 15.31 -4.44 20.92
CA PHE A 15 14.16 -3.78 20.29
C PHE A 15 14.54 -3.17 18.93
N TYR A 16 15.64 -2.41 18.84
CA TYR A 16 16.08 -1.83 17.57
C TYR A 16 16.54 -2.90 16.57
N ALA A 17 17.26 -3.92 17.03
CA ALA A 17 17.67 -5.04 16.19
C ALA A 17 16.46 -5.78 15.61
N GLY A 18 15.46 -6.09 16.45
CA GLY A 18 14.20 -6.71 16.02
C GLY A 18 13.45 -5.87 15.00
N ASN A 19 13.26 -4.57 15.26
CA ASN A 19 12.61 -3.66 14.31
C ASN A 19 13.38 -3.52 13.00
N THR A 20 14.71 -3.54 13.05
CA THR A 20 15.55 -3.46 11.85
C THR A 20 15.38 -4.70 10.98
N ILE A 21 15.39 -5.89 11.59
CA ILE A 21 15.18 -7.16 10.88
C ILE A 21 13.80 -7.18 10.22
N ILE A 22 12.76 -6.80 10.97
CA ILE A 22 11.39 -6.72 10.43
C ILE A 22 11.35 -5.70 9.28
N GLY A 23 11.92 -4.52 9.46
CA GLY A 23 12.00 -3.48 8.42
C GLY A 23 12.67 -3.98 7.14
N VAL A 24 13.80 -4.69 7.26
CA VAL A 24 14.50 -5.28 6.10
C VAL A 24 13.62 -6.30 5.38
N ILE A 25 12.90 -7.16 6.11
CA ILE A 25 11.99 -8.14 5.50
C ILE A 25 10.88 -7.43 4.71
N PHE A 26 10.26 -6.40 5.27
CA PHE A 26 9.17 -5.66 4.62
C PHE A 26 9.64 -4.81 3.43
N VAL A 27 10.86 -4.28 3.48
CA VAL A 27 11.44 -3.47 2.40
C VAL A 27 12.04 -4.35 1.30
N SER A 28 12.38 -5.62 1.60
CA SER A 28 13.00 -6.53 0.63
C SER A 28 12.24 -6.65 -0.70
N PRO A 29 10.88 -6.76 -0.76
CA PRO A 29 10.18 -6.84 -2.03
C PRO A 29 10.33 -5.55 -2.86
N LEU A 30 10.40 -4.39 -2.21
CA LEU A 30 10.61 -3.11 -2.88
C LEU A 30 12.02 -3.02 -3.47
N ILE A 31 13.04 -3.46 -2.73
CA ILE A 31 14.42 -3.53 -3.24
C ILE A 31 14.48 -4.48 -4.44
N TRP A 32 13.81 -5.63 -4.34
CA TRP A 32 13.72 -6.57 -5.46
C TRP A 32 13.01 -5.97 -6.67
N MET A 33 11.92 -5.23 -6.48
CA MET A 33 11.21 -4.55 -7.58
C MET A 33 12.12 -3.55 -8.31
N ILE A 34 12.95 -2.80 -7.58
CA ILE A 34 13.92 -1.88 -8.18
C ILE A 34 14.95 -2.66 -8.99
N ALA A 35 15.54 -3.72 -8.43
CA ALA A 35 16.49 -4.56 -9.14
C ALA A 35 15.87 -5.22 -10.39
N ALA A 36 14.64 -5.73 -10.27
CA ALA A 36 13.88 -6.33 -11.35
C ALA A 36 13.58 -5.33 -12.48
N SER A 37 13.29 -4.06 -12.15
CA SER A 37 13.04 -3.02 -13.15
C SER A 37 14.23 -2.75 -14.08
N LEU A 38 15.45 -3.11 -13.65
CA LEU A 38 16.68 -2.95 -14.42
C LEU A 38 17.11 -4.24 -15.13
N LYS A 39 16.46 -5.37 -14.88
CA LYS A 39 16.79 -6.67 -15.50
C LYS A 39 16.00 -6.88 -16.79
N PRO A 40 16.56 -7.61 -17.78
CA PRO A 40 15.78 -8.12 -18.89
C PRO A 40 14.63 -9.01 -18.41
N GLU A 41 13.46 -8.95 -19.06
CA GLU A 41 12.23 -9.67 -18.67
C GLU A 41 12.48 -11.17 -18.40
N ALA A 42 13.25 -11.82 -19.28
CA ALA A 42 13.59 -13.24 -19.18
C ALA A 42 14.41 -13.62 -17.92
N LYS A 43 15.07 -12.65 -17.27
CA LYS A 43 15.96 -12.86 -16.11
C LYS A 43 15.39 -12.32 -14.80
N ILE A 44 14.19 -11.73 -14.80
CA ILE A 44 13.57 -11.17 -13.59
C ILE A 44 13.44 -12.23 -12.48
N PHE A 45 13.01 -13.44 -12.85
CA PHE A 45 12.82 -14.56 -11.93
C PHE A 45 14.04 -15.49 -11.84
N ALA A 46 15.14 -15.18 -12.52
CA ALA A 46 16.39 -15.92 -12.38
C ALA A 46 17.00 -15.66 -10.99
N ASN A 47 17.61 -16.68 -10.39
CA ASN A 47 18.36 -16.58 -9.14
C ASN A 47 17.55 -16.08 -7.92
N MET A 48 16.21 -16.25 -7.90
CA MET A 48 15.34 -15.87 -6.76
C MET A 48 15.72 -16.52 -5.43
N ASN A 49 16.41 -17.65 -5.48
CA ASN A 49 16.80 -18.45 -4.32
C ASN A 49 18.05 -17.89 -3.61
N SER A 50 18.62 -16.79 -4.11
CA SER A 50 19.89 -16.22 -3.66
C SER A 50 19.81 -14.71 -3.47
N ILE A 51 20.71 -14.17 -2.64
CA ILE A 51 20.90 -12.72 -2.43
C ILE A 51 21.22 -12.01 -3.76
N LYS A 52 21.73 -12.75 -4.76
CA LYS A 52 21.93 -12.25 -6.13
C LYS A 52 20.64 -11.72 -6.78
N THR A 53 19.46 -12.13 -6.32
CA THR A 53 18.19 -11.60 -6.83
C THR A 53 18.06 -10.07 -6.68
N PHE A 54 18.71 -9.49 -5.66
CA PHE A 54 18.70 -8.05 -5.39
C PHE A 54 19.73 -7.27 -6.19
N ILE A 55 20.63 -7.94 -6.90
CA ILE A 55 21.65 -7.31 -7.74
C ILE A 55 21.22 -7.50 -9.20
N PRO A 56 21.03 -6.42 -9.98
CA PRO A 56 20.67 -6.54 -11.38
C PRO A 56 21.85 -7.10 -12.18
N GLU A 57 21.64 -8.25 -12.84
CA GLU A 57 22.52 -8.74 -13.89
C GLU A 57 22.15 -8.02 -15.19
N GLU A 58 23.14 -7.50 -15.91
CA GLU A 58 22.91 -6.74 -17.16
C GLU A 58 21.97 -5.54 -16.98
N ALA A 59 22.24 -4.70 -15.97
CA ALA A 59 21.42 -3.54 -15.65
C ALA A 59 21.24 -2.63 -16.88
N SER A 60 19.99 -2.42 -17.31
CA SER A 60 19.64 -1.50 -18.38
C SER A 60 18.43 -0.64 -18.02
N LEU A 61 18.25 0.46 -18.76
CA LEU A 61 17.08 1.33 -18.65
C LEU A 61 16.03 1.04 -19.72
N ASP A 62 16.19 -0.05 -20.47
CA ASP A 62 15.33 -0.35 -21.61
C ASP A 62 13.88 -0.55 -21.18
N ASN A 63 13.65 -1.18 -20.02
CA ASN A 63 12.31 -1.34 -19.45
C ASN A 63 11.63 0.02 -19.23
N PHE A 64 12.37 1.04 -18.76
CA PHE A 64 11.78 2.37 -18.56
C PHE A 64 11.40 3.01 -19.89
N ILE A 65 12.26 2.93 -20.90
CA ILE A 65 12.00 3.47 -22.25
C ILE A 65 10.82 2.73 -22.90
N GLU A 66 10.80 1.41 -22.78
CA GLU A 66 9.81 0.54 -23.40
C GLU A 66 8.40 0.79 -22.87
N VAL A 67 8.25 1.09 -21.57
CA VAL A 67 6.94 1.43 -20.99
C VAL A 67 6.34 2.67 -21.66
N PHE A 68 7.15 3.71 -21.95
CA PHE A 68 6.66 4.90 -22.67
C PHE A 68 6.31 4.63 -24.14
N ARG A 69 6.84 3.55 -24.73
CA ARG A 69 6.54 3.15 -26.12
C ARG A 69 5.33 2.22 -26.22
N ARG A 70 5.19 1.29 -25.29
CA ARG A 70 4.13 0.27 -25.28
C ARG A 70 2.82 0.77 -24.67
N VAL A 71 2.92 1.68 -23.71
CA VAL A 71 1.78 2.17 -22.95
C VAL A 71 1.68 3.67 -23.11
N ASP A 72 0.46 4.15 -23.36
CA ASP A 72 0.15 5.57 -23.28
C ASP A 72 0.09 6.01 -21.82
N LEU A 73 1.26 6.12 -21.20
CA LEU A 73 1.42 6.45 -19.79
C LEU A 73 0.75 7.79 -19.44
N ALA A 74 0.77 8.75 -20.36
CA ALA A 74 0.16 10.05 -20.16
C ALA A 74 -1.36 9.92 -19.99
N ASN A 75 -2.03 9.17 -20.87
CA ASN A 75 -3.47 8.96 -20.77
C ASN A 75 -3.84 8.06 -19.59
N VAL A 76 -3.06 7.01 -19.31
CA VAL A 76 -3.28 6.18 -18.11
C VAL A 76 -3.20 7.02 -16.84
N PHE A 77 -2.12 7.81 -16.68
CA PHE A 77 -1.92 8.65 -15.51
C PHE A 77 -3.01 9.72 -15.38
N LYS A 78 -3.37 10.39 -16.49
CA LYS A 78 -4.43 11.40 -16.50
C LYS A 78 -5.79 10.81 -16.11
N ASN A 79 -6.15 9.66 -16.66
CA ASN A 79 -7.42 9.01 -16.36
C ASN A 79 -7.50 8.59 -14.89
N THR A 80 -6.45 7.94 -14.38
CA THR A 80 -6.38 7.55 -12.96
C THR A 80 -6.41 8.75 -12.03
N LEU A 81 -5.64 9.80 -12.32
CA LEU A 81 -5.61 11.00 -11.49
C LEU A 81 -6.97 11.71 -11.48
N THR A 82 -7.61 11.84 -12.63
CA THR A 82 -8.93 12.49 -12.76
C THR A 82 -9.98 11.70 -11.99
N TYR A 83 -9.99 10.37 -12.15
CA TYR A 83 -10.91 9.47 -11.46
C TYR A 83 -10.75 9.56 -9.94
N ILE A 84 -9.50 9.43 -9.44
CA ILE A 84 -9.21 9.49 -7.99
C ILE A 84 -9.60 10.86 -7.43
N LEU A 85 -9.24 11.95 -8.11
CA LEU A 85 -9.55 13.30 -7.63
C LEU A 85 -11.06 13.52 -7.52
N LEU A 86 -11.82 13.12 -8.53
CA LEU A 86 -13.27 13.28 -8.54
C LEU A 86 -13.92 12.47 -7.42
N ILE A 87 -13.50 11.22 -7.24
CA ILE A 87 -14.02 10.38 -6.16
C ILE A 87 -13.65 10.95 -4.80
N LEU A 88 -12.40 11.33 -4.57
CA LEU A 88 -11.98 11.89 -3.28
C LEU A 88 -12.76 13.15 -2.91
N VAL A 89 -12.97 14.05 -3.86
CA VAL A 89 -13.73 15.29 -3.62
C VAL A 89 -15.18 14.96 -3.25
N LEU A 90 -15.85 14.11 -4.04
CA LEU A 90 -17.24 13.74 -3.77
C LEU A 90 -17.38 12.96 -2.45
N ASP A 91 -16.47 12.02 -2.21
CA ASP A 91 -16.47 11.17 -1.02
C ASP A 91 -16.24 12.00 0.25
N LEU A 92 -15.26 12.90 0.25
CA LEU A 92 -15.02 13.83 1.35
C LEU A 92 -16.23 14.73 1.60
N LEU A 93 -16.82 15.31 0.55
CA LEU A 93 -17.98 16.19 0.69
C LEU A 93 -19.17 15.45 1.29
N ILE A 94 -19.54 14.31 0.71
CA ILE A 94 -20.72 13.54 1.11
C ILE A 94 -20.51 12.91 2.50
N ASN A 95 -19.38 12.23 2.72
CA ASN A 95 -19.12 11.56 3.99
C ASN A 95 -18.96 12.53 5.15
N SER A 96 -18.37 13.71 4.91
CA SER A 96 -18.25 14.74 5.96
C SER A 96 -19.62 15.27 6.36
N ILE A 97 -20.51 15.58 5.40
CA ILE A 97 -21.87 16.06 5.69
C ILE A 97 -22.69 14.97 6.40
N CYS A 98 -22.68 13.75 5.87
CA CYS A 98 -23.40 12.61 6.46
C CYS A 98 -22.88 12.28 7.86
N GLY A 99 -21.57 12.22 8.03
CA GLY A 99 -20.92 11.97 9.32
C GLY A 99 -21.22 13.06 10.34
N TYR A 100 -21.15 14.34 9.93
CA TYR A 100 -21.52 15.47 10.78
C TYR A 100 -22.99 15.41 11.20
N ALA A 101 -23.89 15.11 10.26
CA ALA A 101 -25.32 15.02 10.55
C ALA A 101 -25.63 13.88 11.52
N LEU A 102 -25.03 12.71 11.31
CA LEU A 102 -25.14 11.56 12.20
C LEU A 102 -24.47 11.78 13.55
N ALA A 103 -23.49 12.68 13.68
CA ALA A 103 -22.86 12.98 14.98
C ALA A 103 -23.68 14.01 15.77
N LYS A 104 -24.01 15.14 15.14
CA LYS A 104 -24.51 16.34 15.83
C LYS A 104 -26.04 16.44 15.91
N PHE A 105 -26.77 16.02 14.89
CA PHE A 105 -28.24 16.16 14.87
C PHE A 105 -28.95 14.95 15.51
N ARG A 106 -30.10 15.21 16.13
CA ARG A 106 -31.00 14.18 16.67
C ARG A 106 -32.27 14.14 15.82
N PHE A 107 -32.38 13.12 14.97
CA PHE A 107 -33.54 12.91 14.09
C PHE A 107 -34.05 11.46 14.19
N ARG A 108 -35.34 11.27 13.87
CA ARG A 108 -35.98 9.94 13.86
C ARG A 108 -35.34 9.07 12.76
N GLY A 109 -34.86 7.87 13.12
CA GLY A 109 -34.19 6.95 12.19
C GLY A 109 -32.66 6.94 12.25
N ARG A 110 -32.01 7.88 12.99
CA ARG A 110 -30.54 7.96 13.12
C ARG A 110 -29.87 6.63 13.52
N LYS A 111 -30.45 5.91 14.47
CA LYS A 111 -29.90 4.61 14.94
C LYS A 111 -29.92 3.55 13.84
N LEU A 112 -31.00 3.51 13.04
CA LEU A 112 -31.14 2.56 11.95
C LEU A 112 -30.09 2.80 10.88
N ILE A 113 -29.92 4.06 10.46
CA ILE A 113 -28.89 4.47 9.48
C ILE A 113 -27.49 4.10 10.00
N LEU A 114 -27.19 4.43 11.26
CA LEU A 114 -25.90 4.09 11.86
C LEU A 114 -25.65 2.58 11.87
N SER A 115 -26.66 1.78 12.22
CA SER A 115 -26.55 0.32 12.19
C SER A 115 -26.30 -0.22 10.78
N PHE A 116 -26.95 0.33 9.75
CA PHE A 116 -26.68 -0.04 8.36
C PHE A 116 -25.26 0.30 7.93
N VAL A 117 -24.76 1.50 8.25
CA VAL A 117 -23.37 1.89 7.94
C VAL A 117 -22.38 0.92 8.56
N VAL A 118 -22.57 0.56 9.84
CA VAL A 118 -21.71 -0.41 10.53
C VAL A 118 -21.83 -1.80 9.90
N ALA A 119 -23.04 -2.25 9.55
CA ALA A 119 -23.25 -3.53 8.89
C ALA A 119 -22.53 -3.61 7.53
N LEU A 120 -22.56 -2.52 6.75
CA LEU A 120 -21.87 -2.44 5.47
C LEU A 120 -20.34 -2.42 5.61
N MET A 121 -19.80 -1.85 6.69
CA MET A 121 -18.34 -1.87 6.97
C MET A 121 -17.80 -3.28 7.27
N VAL A 122 -18.66 -4.21 7.70
CA VAL A 122 -18.28 -5.61 7.94
C VAL A 122 -18.28 -6.44 6.65
N MET A 123 -18.85 -5.92 5.56
CA MET A 123 -18.90 -6.63 4.29
C MET A 123 -17.47 -6.87 3.76
N PRO A 124 -17.11 -8.12 3.43
CA PRO A 124 -15.81 -8.44 2.86
C PRO A 124 -15.62 -7.76 1.51
N MET A 125 -14.43 -7.18 1.31
CA MET A 125 -14.05 -6.56 0.02
C MET A 125 -14.14 -7.57 -1.13
N GLU A 126 -13.95 -8.86 -0.85
CA GLU A 126 -14.06 -9.95 -1.82
C GLU A 126 -15.47 -10.05 -2.44
N ALA A 127 -16.53 -9.70 -1.70
CA ALA A 127 -17.91 -9.73 -2.23
C ALA A 127 -18.17 -8.63 -3.28
N ILE A 128 -17.41 -7.54 -3.22
CA ILE A 128 -17.51 -6.41 -4.17
C ILE A 128 -16.77 -6.73 -5.48
N LEU A 129 -15.75 -7.61 -5.43
CA LEU A 129 -14.92 -7.97 -6.59
C LEU A 129 -15.56 -9.01 -7.52
N LEU A 130 -16.44 -9.88 -6.99
CA LEU A 130 -17.11 -10.94 -7.75
C LEU A 130 -17.86 -10.50 -9.02
N PRO A 131 -18.55 -9.35 -9.07
CA PRO A 131 -19.27 -8.91 -10.27
C PRO A 131 -18.36 -8.28 -11.34
N MET A 132 -17.07 -8.07 -11.04
CA MET A 132 -16.11 -7.45 -11.95
C MET A 132 -15.36 -8.47 -12.83
N TYR A 133 -15.58 -9.77 -12.61
CA TYR A 133 -15.04 -10.90 -13.36
C TYR A 133 -16.17 -11.84 -13.80
#